data_AF-A0A2V5ZR14-F1
#
_entry.id   AF-A0A2V5ZR14-F1
#
_cell.length_a   1.000
_cell.length_b   1.000
_cell.length_c   1.000
_cell.angle_alpha   90.00
_cell.angle_beta   90.00
_cell.angle_gamma   90.00
#
_symmetry.space_group_name_H-M   'P 1'
#
loop_
_entity.id
_entity.type
_entity.pdbx_description
1 polymer ?
#
loop_
_entity_poly.entity_id
_entity_poly.type
_entity_poly.pdbx_seq_one_letter_code
_entity_poly.pdbx_strand_id
1 'polypeptide(L)'
;MSGLKSGAKWNFDGTIEETKVTQRYEIAGEEDVDLPAGKFHTWRIHCEQTAPANASIDRWFVPGVGFVKVESAVKGESGGTLQKSTLTLTEPPKIAAAPAANPATAPKKFTAGVSSEDKGELKTEFKSDTPAIYVRWHGQDLRENAEIRAAFIAESVADVAADYEIDETNATPPKPDSGGTFTLSKPEEGWSPGSYRIEFFVNDEPATTVKFKISK
;
A
#
# COMPACT_ATOMS: atom_id res chain seq x y z
N MET A 1 -6.36 -6.96 -19.14
CA MET A 1 -7.25 -6.63 -18.01
C MET A 1 -7.95 -7.91 -17.57
N SER A 2 -7.48 -8.58 -16.52
CA SER A 2 -8.17 -9.76 -15.97
C SER A 2 -9.11 -9.30 -14.85
N GLY A 3 -10.40 -9.19 -15.15
CA GLY A 3 -11.43 -8.88 -14.16
C GLY A 3 -11.63 -10.00 -13.14
N LEU A 4 -12.43 -9.73 -12.10
CA LEU A 4 -12.93 -10.76 -11.20
C LEU A 4 -13.67 -11.84 -12.02
N LYS A 5 -13.38 -13.11 -11.74
CA LYS A 5 -13.92 -14.24 -12.49
C LYS A 5 -14.31 -15.35 -11.53
N SER A 6 -15.55 -15.81 -11.61
CA SER A 6 -16.06 -16.96 -10.86
C SER A 6 -15.18 -18.19 -11.07
N GLY A 7 -14.89 -18.89 -9.98
CA GLY A 7 -14.00 -20.05 -9.94
C GLY A 7 -12.50 -19.72 -10.00
N ALA A 8 -12.10 -18.44 -10.02
CA ALA A 8 -10.69 -18.08 -9.87
C ALA A 8 -10.21 -18.46 -8.46
N LYS A 9 -9.08 -19.19 -8.37
CA LYS A 9 -8.51 -19.66 -7.11
C LYS A 9 -7.06 -19.23 -7.00
N TRP A 10 -6.63 -18.91 -5.80
CA TRP A 10 -5.23 -18.62 -5.50
C TRP A 10 -4.90 -19.01 -4.06
N ASN A 11 -3.64 -19.31 -3.80
CA ASN A 11 -3.13 -19.54 -2.46
C ASN A 11 -2.29 -18.36 -2.03
N PHE A 12 -2.31 -18.07 -0.74
CA PHE A 12 -1.44 -17.10 -0.09
C PHE A 12 -0.75 -17.79 1.06
N ASP A 13 0.56 -17.91 0.95
CA ASP A 13 1.46 -18.37 2.00
C ASP A 13 2.42 -17.23 2.30
N GLY A 14 2.26 -16.58 3.45
CA GLY A 14 3.01 -15.37 3.75
C GLY A 14 2.91 -14.94 5.19
N THR A 15 3.50 -13.78 5.49
CA THR A 15 3.44 -13.16 6.82
C THR A 15 2.56 -11.93 6.75
N ILE A 16 1.59 -11.84 7.65
CA ILE A 16 0.75 -10.64 7.85
C ILE A 16 1.07 -10.09 9.24
N GLU A 17 1.58 -8.85 9.27
CA GLU A 17 2.01 -8.06 10.45
C GLU A 17 3.11 -8.67 11.34
N GLU A 18 3.19 -9.99 11.46
CA GLU A 18 4.22 -10.82 12.11
C GLU A 18 3.77 -12.30 12.19
N THR A 19 2.50 -12.58 11.84
CA THR A 19 1.89 -13.90 11.89
C THR A 19 2.04 -14.60 10.55
N LYS A 20 2.56 -15.84 10.55
CA LYS A 20 2.51 -16.70 9.37
C LYS A 20 1.08 -17.13 9.09
N VAL A 21 0.66 -16.93 7.85
CA VAL A 21 -0.69 -17.19 7.39
C VAL A 21 -0.62 -18.05 6.12
N THR A 22 -1.42 -19.11 6.13
CA THR A 22 -1.68 -19.94 4.96
C THR A 22 -3.16 -19.88 4.65
N GLN A 23 -3.48 -19.39 3.46
CA GLN A 23 -4.84 -19.14 3.02
C GLN A 23 -5.04 -19.65 1.59
N ARG A 24 -6.21 -20.21 1.33
CA ARG A 24 -6.66 -20.60 0.01
C ARG A 24 -7.93 -19.85 -0.30
N TYR A 25 -7.91 -19.13 -1.41
CA TYR A 25 -8.98 -18.28 -1.86
C TYR A 25 -9.68 -18.83 -3.10
N GLU A 26 -10.96 -18.49 -3.24
CA GLU A 26 -11.78 -18.73 -4.40
C GLU A 26 -12.77 -17.57 -4.60
N ILE A 27 -12.90 -17.06 -5.82
CA ILE A 27 -14.08 -16.27 -6.20
C ILE A 27 -15.22 -17.28 -6.42
N ALA A 28 -16.12 -17.40 -5.45
CA ALA A 28 -17.24 -18.34 -5.53
C ALA A 28 -18.22 -17.94 -6.65
N GLY A 29 -18.44 -16.65 -6.83
CA GLY A 29 -19.29 -16.11 -7.89
C GLY A 29 -19.89 -14.76 -7.52
N GLU A 30 -20.85 -14.33 -8.33
CA GLU A 30 -21.63 -13.12 -8.10
C GLU A 30 -22.94 -13.46 -7.40
N GLU A 31 -23.36 -12.62 -6.45
CA GLU A 31 -24.67 -12.70 -5.82
C GLU A 31 -25.17 -11.34 -5.34
N ASP A 32 -26.49 -11.18 -5.33
CA ASP A 32 -27.15 -10.01 -4.77
C ASP A 32 -27.36 -10.21 -3.27
N VAL A 33 -27.02 -9.18 -2.48
CA VAL A 33 -27.26 -9.16 -1.03
C VAL A 33 -28.13 -7.99 -0.63
N ASP A 34 -29.01 -8.23 0.32
CA ASP A 34 -29.83 -7.21 0.97
C ASP A 34 -29.28 -6.93 2.36
N LEU A 35 -28.76 -5.73 2.57
CA LEU A 35 -28.13 -5.30 3.82
C LEU A 35 -28.84 -4.05 4.35
N PRO A 36 -28.68 -3.71 5.64
CA PRO A 36 -29.28 -2.48 6.16
C PRO A 36 -28.84 -1.21 5.41
N ALA A 37 -27.62 -1.20 4.85
CA ALA A 37 -27.12 -0.13 3.99
C ALA A 37 -27.71 -0.08 2.57
N GLY A 38 -28.51 -1.07 2.16
CA GLY A 38 -29.12 -1.18 0.85
C GLY A 38 -28.86 -2.52 0.15
N LYS A 39 -29.29 -2.60 -1.10
CA LYS A 39 -29.10 -3.77 -1.97
C LYS A 39 -27.82 -3.62 -2.77
N PHE A 40 -27.01 -4.67 -2.81
CA PHE A 40 -25.71 -4.66 -3.49
C PHE A 40 -25.57 -5.89 -4.39
N HIS A 41 -25.02 -5.67 -5.58
CA HIS A 41 -24.52 -6.73 -6.44
C HIS A 41 -23.05 -7.01 -6.11
N THR A 42 -22.73 -8.22 -5.67
CA THR A 42 -21.45 -8.52 -5.01
C THR A 42 -20.73 -9.68 -5.64
N TRP A 43 -19.41 -9.71 -5.47
CA TRP A 43 -18.57 -10.88 -5.70
C TRP A 43 -18.29 -11.55 -4.35
N ARG A 44 -18.67 -12.81 -4.20
CA ARG A 44 -18.33 -13.60 -3.02
C ARG A 44 -16.95 -14.22 -3.18
N ILE A 45 -16.06 -13.89 -2.25
CA ILE A 45 -14.73 -14.44 -2.13
C ILE A 45 -14.72 -15.35 -0.90
N HIS A 46 -14.49 -16.63 -1.13
CA HIS A 46 -14.32 -17.64 -0.09
C HIS A 46 -12.84 -17.82 0.22
N CYS A 47 -12.50 -17.95 1.50
CA CYS A 47 -11.16 -18.14 1.99
C CYS A 47 -11.14 -19.23 3.07
N GLU A 48 -10.35 -20.27 2.88
CA GLU A 48 -9.98 -21.20 3.94
C GLU A 48 -8.57 -20.87 4.42
N GLN A 49 -8.42 -20.62 5.72
CA GLN A 49 -7.17 -20.42 6.41
C GLN A 49 -6.81 -21.67 7.19
N THR A 50 -5.56 -22.11 7.12
CA THR A 50 -5.06 -23.26 7.90
C THR A 50 -4.01 -22.87 8.95
N ALA A 51 -3.43 -21.67 8.85
CA ALA A 51 -2.50 -21.12 9.85
C ALA A 51 -2.77 -19.62 10.08
N PRO A 52 -2.68 -19.11 11.32
CA PRO A 52 -2.29 -19.82 12.55
C PRO A 52 -3.41 -20.69 13.16
N ALA A 53 -4.65 -20.47 12.75
CA ALA A 53 -5.81 -21.26 13.15
C ALA A 53 -6.66 -21.59 11.93
N ASN A 54 -7.30 -22.75 11.96
CA ASN A 54 -8.25 -23.16 10.95
C ASN A 54 -9.45 -22.20 10.97
N ALA A 55 -9.68 -21.51 9.87
CA ALA A 55 -10.80 -20.59 9.77
C ALA A 55 -11.37 -20.57 8.34
N SER A 56 -12.67 -20.31 8.24
CA SER A 56 -13.34 -20.03 6.97
C SER A 56 -13.79 -18.57 6.99
N ILE A 57 -13.55 -17.85 5.90
CA ILE A 57 -13.90 -16.44 5.77
C ILE A 57 -14.57 -16.24 4.41
N ASP A 58 -15.80 -15.74 4.41
CA ASP A 58 -16.51 -15.30 3.22
C ASP A 58 -16.59 -13.78 3.19
N ARG A 59 -16.26 -13.17 2.05
CA ARG A 59 -16.29 -11.71 1.85
C ARG A 59 -17.14 -11.38 0.63
N TRP A 60 -18.09 -10.47 0.80
CA TRP A 60 -18.91 -9.93 -0.27
C TRP A 60 -18.35 -8.57 -0.68
N PHE A 61 -17.77 -8.51 -1.88
CA PHE A 61 -17.07 -7.35 -2.40
C PHE A 61 -17.87 -6.66 -3.51
N VAL A 62 -17.93 -5.34 -3.47
CA VAL A 62 -18.50 -4.50 -4.53
C VAL A 62 -17.41 -3.56 -5.05
N PRO A 63 -17.10 -3.57 -6.36
CA PRO A 63 -16.17 -2.61 -6.95
C PRO A 63 -16.59 -1.16 -6.63
N GLY A 64 -15.64 -0.35 -6.14
CA GLY A 64 -15.88 1.05 -5.77
C GLY A 64 -16.51 1.29 -4.39
N VAL A 65 -16.98 0.24 -3.70
CA VAL A 65 -17.49 0.33 -2.31
C VAL A 65 -16.60 -0.44 -1.33
N GLY A 66 -16.06 -1.59 -1.74
CA GLY A 66 -15.27 -2.47 -0.87
C GLY A 66 -16.08 -3.66 -0.34
N PHE A 67 -15.73 -4.16 0.85
CA PHE A 67 -16.44 -5.27 1.48
C PHE A 67 -17.72 -4.76 2.15
N VAL A 68 -18.88 -5.21 1.65
CA VAL A 68 -20.18 -4.84 2.21
C VAL A 68 -20.65 -5.84 3.27
N LYS A 69 -20.10 -7.06 3.25
CA LYS A 69 -20.35 -8.09 4.26
C LYS A 69 -19.12 -8.99 4.40
N VAL A 70 -18.84 -9.42 5.63
CA VAL A 70 -17.81 -10.41 5.95
C VAL A 70 -18.38 -11.39 6.97
N GLU A 71 -18.27 -12.68 6.69
CA GLU A 71 -18.53 -13.75 7.65
C GLU A 71 -17.23 -14.47 7.92
N SER A 72 -16.91 -14.70 9.20
CA SER A 72 -15.78 -15.52 9.60
C SER A 72 -16.21 -16.58 10.61
N ALA A 73 -15.62 -17.76 10.47
CA ALA A 73 -15.81 -18.89 11.37
C ALA A 73 -14.44 -19.49 11.71
N VAL A 74 -14.01 -19.37 12.96
CA VAL A 74 -12.80 -20.04 13.46
C VAL A 74 -13.19 -21.44 13.91
N LYS A 75 -12.49 -22.45 13.41
CA LYS A 75 -12.66 -23.87 13.75
C LYS A 75 -11.67 -24.22 14.87
N GLY A 76 -12.15 -24.98 15.85
CA GLY A 76 -11.31 -25.54 16.90
C GLY A 76 -10.58 -26.79 16.44
N GLU A 77 -9.63 -27.24 17.24
CA GLU A 77 -8.79 -28.41 16.95
C GLU A 77 -9.61 -29.70 16.73
N SER A 78 -10.82 -29.77 17.29
CA SER A 78 -11.78 -30.88 17.12
C SER A 78 -12.71 -30.76 15.90
N GLY A 79 -12.55 -29.72 15.07
CA GLY A 79 -13.38 -29.46 13.87
C GLY A 79 -14.70 -28.74 14.14
N GLY A 80 -15.06 -28.50 15.40
CA GLY A 80 -16.22 -27.67 15.79
C GLY A 80 -15.97 -26.18 15.55
N THR A 81 -17.02 -25.39 15.23
CA THR A 81 -16.90 -23.93 15.14
C THR A 81 -16.75 -23.34 16.54
N LEU A 82 -15.60 -22.69 16.81
CA LEU A 82 -15.32 -22.03 18.10
C LEU A 82 -15.91 -20.63 18.17
N GLN A 83 -15.83 -19.89 17.06
CA GLN A 83 -16.27 -18.51 17.02
C GLN A 83 -16.79 -18.19 15.63
N LYS A 84 -18.01 -17.65 15.56
CA LYS A 84 -18.58 -17.09 14.34
C LYS A 84 -18.79 -15.60 14.53
N SER A 85 -18.36 -14.81 13.55
CA SER A 85 -18.56 -13.37 13.51
C SER A 85 -19.14 -12.97 12.16
N THR A 86 -20.05 -12.00 12.18
CA THR A 86 -20.62 -11.40 10.96
C THR A 86 -20.52 -9.89 11.05
N LEU A 87 -19.91 -9.29 10.04
CA LEU A 87 -19.83 -7.85 9.84
C LEU A 87 -20.65 -7.51 8.60
N THR A 88 -21.51 -6.50 8.70
CA THR A 88 -22.34 -6.04 7.58
C THR A 88 -22.30 -4.52 7.52
N LEU A 89 -22.41 -3.99 6.32
CA LEU A 89 -22.53 -2.56 6.10
C LEU A 89 -23.93 -2.12 6.57
N THR A 90 -23.98 -1.28 7.59
CA THR A 90 -25.22 -0.86 8.25
C THR A 90 -25.77 0.48 7.74
N GLU A 91 -24.90 1.35 7.25
CA GLU A 91 -25.26 2.62 6.61
C GLU A 91 -24.68 2.69 5.19
N PRO A 92 -25.38 3.33 4.22
CA PRO A 92 -24.81 3.56 2.90
C PRO A 92 -23.44 4.24 3.00
N PRO A 93 -22.48 3.88 2.14
CA PRO A 93 -21.17 4.51 2.15
C PRO A 93 -21.34 6.00 1.88
N LYS A 94 -21.00 6.84 2.86
CA LYS A 94 -20.95 8.28 2.68
C LYS A 94 -19.70 8.58 1.85
N ILE A 95 -19.85 9.27 0.72
CA ILE A 95 -18.72 9.85 -0.02
C ILE A 95 -18.20 11.02 0.82
N ALA A 96 -17.43 10.72 1.86
CA ALA A 96 -16.48 11.68 2.41
C ALA A 96 -15.28 11.72 1.47
N ALA A 97 -14.65 12.88 1.29
CA ALA A 97 -13.33 12.94 0.67
C ALA A 97 -12.46 11.87 1.34
N ALA A 98 -11.92 10.95 0.53
CA ALA A 98 -11.30 9.73 1.03
C ALA A 98 -10.22 10.09 2.08
N PRO A 99 -10.30 9.57 3.31
CA PRO A 99 -9.11 9.48 4.14
C PRO A 99 -8.10 8.64 3.35
N ALA A 100 -6.87 9.15 3.19
CA ALA A 100 -5.83 8.50 2.41
C ALA A 100 -5.72 7.01 2.76
N ALA A 101 -6.08 6.14 1.81
CA ALA A 101 -6.10 4.71 2.01
C ALA A 101 -4.68 4.18 2.23
N ASN A 102 -4.51 3.38 3.28
CA ASN A 102 -3.29 2.61 3.53
C ASN A 102 -3.23 1.47 2.48
N PRO A 103 -2.23 1.40 1.59
CA PRO A 103 -2.23 0.44 0.49
C PRO A 103 -1.77 -0.95 0.94
N ALA A 104 -2.68 -1.92 0.93
CA ALA A 104 -2.33 -3.34 0.92
C ALA A 104 -1.67 -3.69 -0.44
N THR A 105 -0.43 -4.16 -0.36
CA THR A 105 0.56 -4.24 -1.44
C THR A 105 0.26 -5.36 -2.45
N ALA A 106 -0.32 -5.03 -3.60
CA ALA A 106 0.12 -5.69 -4.84
C ALA A 106 1.63 -5.44 -4.97
N PRO A 107 2.47 -6.39 -5.45
CA PRO A 107 3.90 -6.14 -5.60
C PRO A 107 4.06 -4.89 -6.45
N LYS A 108 4.52 -3.80 -5.82
CA LYS A 108 4.61 -2.52 -6.48
C LYS A 108 5.67 -2.67 -7.56
N LYS A 109 5.27 -2.51 -8.83
CA LYS A 109 6.20 -2.46 -9.97
C LYS A 109 7.24 -1.35 -9.84
N PHE A 110 7.03 -0.42 -8.92
CA PHE A 110 7.99 0.60 -8.54
C PHE A 110 8.05 0.71 -7.02
N THR A 111 9.24 0.52 -6.45
CA THR A 111 9.49 0.67 -5.01
C THR A 111 10.51 1.77 -4.79
N ALA A 112 10.38 2.49 -3.68
CA ALA A 112 11.33 3.50 -3.28
C ALA A 112 11.39 3.63 -1.77
N GLY A 113 12.51 4.18 -1.29
CA GLY A 113 12.71 4.51 0.12
C GLY A 113 13.94 5.38 0.33
N VAL A 114 14.10 5.88 1.56
CA VAL A 114 15.18 6.80 1.92
C VAL A 114 16.12 6.21 2.98
N SER A 115 17.38 6.61 2.95
CA SER A 115 18.46 6.19 3.85
C SER A 115 19.40 7.36 4.16
N SER A 116 20.15 7.32 5.26
CA SER A 116 21.21 8.32 5.54
C SER A 116 22.56 7.92 4.95
N GLU A 117 22.64 6.75 4.34
CA GLU A 117 23.83 6.20 3.71
C GLU A 117 23.44 5.61 2.36
N ASP A 118 24.32 5.72 1.37
CA ASP A 118 24.10 5.22 0.01
C ASP A 118 23.62 3.75 -0.02
N LYS A 119 24.21 2.91 0.83
CA LYS A 119 23.87 1.47 0.94
C LYS A 119 23.32 1.06 2.30
N GLY A 120 22.86 2.03 3.10
CA GLY A 120 22.33 1.79 4.45
C GLY A 120 20.93 1.17 4.46
N GLU A 121 20.36 1.02 5.66
CA GLU A 121 18.98 0.57 5.84
C GLU A 121 17.98 1.68 5.46
N LEU A 122 16.82 1.28 4.91
CA LEU A 122 15.74 2.20 4.68
C LEU A 122 15.13 2.65 6.01
N LYS A 123 14.81 3.94 6.12
CA LYS A 123 14.21 4.52 7.32
C LYS A 123 13.25 5.64 6.99
N THR A 124 12.51 6.05 8.00
CA THR A 124 11.50 7.12 7.90
C THR A 124 11.79 8.29 8.83
N GLU A 125 12.92 8.27 9.53
CA GLU A 125 13.32 9.29 10.51
C GLU A 125 14.79 9.67 10.34
N PHE A 126 15.04 10.98 10.37
CA PHE A 126 16.36 11.59 10.18
C PHE A 126 16.57 12.71 11.20
N LYS A 127 17.83 13.00 11.52
CA LYS A 127 18.20 14.15 12.32
C LYS A 127 18.46 15.37 11.44
N SER A 128 18.29 16.57 11.98
CA SER A 128 18.49 17.82 11.26
C SER A 128 19.94 18.05 10.81
N ASP A 129 20.88 17.34 11.43
CA ASP A 129 22.31 17.34 11.09
C ASP A 129 22.72 16.26 10.09
N THR A 130 21.78 15.42 9.61
CA THR A 130 22.06 14.36 8.65
C THR A 130 22.75 14.94 7.41
N PRO A 131 23.95 14.49 7.01
CA PRO A 131 24.70 15.13 5.92
C PRO A 131 24.03 15.02 4.54
N ALA A 132 23.34 13.91 4.28
CA ALA A 132 22.62 13.67 3.04
C ALA A 132 21.50 12.65 3.24
N ILE A 133 20.45 12.76 2.44
CA ILE A 133 19.37 11.78 2.32
C ILE A 133 19.50 11.10 0.96
N TYR A 134 19.70 9.78 0.99
CA TYR A 134 19.82 8.93 -0.18
C TYR A 134 18.48 8.31 -0.49
N VAL A 135 17.98 8.56 -1.69
CA VAL A 135 16.66 8.15 -2.13
C VAL A 135 16.81 7.07 -3.18
N ARG A 136 16.54 5.85 -2.75
CA ARG A 136 16.72 4.66 -3.58
C ARG A 136 15.40 4.26 -4.19
N TRP A 137 15.42 3.96 -5.47
CA TRP A 137 14.27 3.46 -6.20
C TRP A 137 14.64 2.20 -6.97
N HIS A 138 13.64 1.37 -7.21
CA HIS A 138 13.73 0.19 -8.03
C HIS A 138 12.43 0.00 -8.80
N GLY A 139 12.53 0.03 -10.13
CA GLY A 139 11.43 -0.24 -11.04
C GLY A 139 11.57 -1.59 -11.72
N GLN A 140 10.44 -2.28 -11.87
CA GLN A 140 10.28 -3.56 -12.55
C GLN A 140 9.28 -3.38 -13.69
N ASP A 141 9.54 -4.02 -14.82
CA ASP A 141 8.64 -3.97 -15.99
C ASP A 141 8.36 -2.53 -16.46
N LEU A 142 9.39 -1.67 -16.36
CA LEU A 142 9.33 -0.32 -16.90
C LEU A 142 9.33 -0.37 -18.43
N ARG A 143 8.66 0.60 -19.05
CA ARG A 143 8.70 0.79 -20.50
C ARG A 143 10.15 1.11 -20.92
N GLU A 144 10.51 0.76 -22.16
CA GLU A 144 11.79 1.23 -22.73
C GLU A 144 11.81 2.76 -22.72
N ASN A 145 12.95 3.34 -22.32
CA ASN A 145 13.13 4.79 -22.14
C ASN A 145 12.12 5.42 -21.17
N ALA A 146 11.66 4.68 -20.16
CA ALA A 146 10.81 5.24 -19.11
C ALA A 146 11.49 6.46 -18.46
N GLU A 147 10.70 7.46 -18.08
CA GLU A 147 11.20 8.60 -17.32
C GLU A 147 10.76 8.47 -15.87
N ILE A 148 11.72 8.49 -14.95
CA ILE A 148 11.45 8.50 -13.52
C ILE A 148 11.66 9.93 -13.03
N ARG A 149 10.64 10.54 -12.43
CA ARG A 149 10.69 11.87 -11.83
C ARG A 149 10.44 11.75 -10.33
N ALA A 150 11.19 12.50 -9.53
CA ALA A 150 11.08 12.52 -8.08
C ALA A 150 11.02 13.97 -7.60
N ALA A 151 9.87 14.37 -7.04
CA ALA A 151 9.66 15.68 -6.44
C ALA A 151 9.77 15.58 -4.91
N PHE A 152 10.66 16.38 -4.32
CA PHE A 152 10.86 16.46 -2.88
C PHE A 152 10.03 17.58 -2.29
N ILE A 153 9.21 17.27 -1.30
CA ILE A 153 8.20 18.20 -0.79
C ILE A 153 8.30 18.31 0.73
N ALA A 154 8.37 19.54 1.23
CA ALA A 154 8.10 19.88 2.62
C ALA A 154 6.59 19.83 2.86
N GLU A 155 6.09 18.72 3.41
CA GLU A 155 4.66 18.51 3.66
C GLU A 155 4.18 19.39 4.83
N SER A 156 4.94 19.39 5.93
CA SER A 156 4.63 20.20 7.10
C SER A 156 5.91 20.52 7.86
N VAL A 157 6.47 21.70 7.56
CA VAL A 157 7.73 22.21 8.10
C VAL A 157 7.48 23.63 8.58
N ALA A 158 8.00 23.97 9.76
CA ALA A 158 7.87 25.33 10.28
C ALA A 158 8.53 26.34 9.33
N ASP A 159 7.91 27.52 9.19
CA ASP A 159 8.42 28.63 8.38
C ASP A 159 8.54 28.36 6.86
N VAL A 160 7.91 27.29 6.38
CA VAL A 160 7.77 26.94 4.96
C VAL A 160 6.28 26.80 4.63
N ALA A 161 5.88 27.15 3.40
CA ALA A 161 4.53 26.88 2.94
C ALA A 161 4.23 25.38 2.99
N ALA A 162 3.00 25.00 3.33
CA ALA A 162 2.57 23.62 3.25
C ALA A 162 2.68 23.11 1.81
N ASP A 163 3.11 21.86 1.64
CA ASP A 163 3.33 21.22 0.34
C ASP A 163 4.33 21.95 -0.57
N TYR A 164 5.32 22.63 0.02
CA TYR A 164 6.35 23.33 -0.74
C TYR A 164 7.33 22.33 -1.40
N GLU A 165 7.45 22.41 -2.72
CA GLU A 165 8.46 21.65 -3.47
C GLU A 165 9.85 22.25 -3.24
N ILE A 166 10.74 21.42 -2.71
CA ILE A 166 12.13 21.78 -2.38
C ILE A 166 13.01 21.63 -3.62
N ASP A 167 12.86 20.50 -4.30
CA ASP A 167 13.68 20.12 -5.45
C ASP A 167 12.95 19.05 -6.29
N GLU A 168 13.31 18.97 -7.56
CA GLU A 168 12.83 17.94 -8.48
C GLU A 168 14.01 17.37 -9.28
N THR A 169 14.03 16.04 -9.41
CA THR A 169 15.07 15.35 -10.18
C THR A 169 14.47 14.25 -11.05
N ASN A 170 15.19 13.88 -12.11
CA ASN A 170 14.76 12.84 -13.04
C ASN A 170 15.90 11.86 -13.37
N ALA A 171 15.51 10.67 -13.82
CA ALA A 171 16.41 9.64 -14.32
C ALA A 171 15.74 8.81 -15.42
N THR A 172 16.53 8.42 -16.42
CA THR A 172 16.14 7.41 -17.41
C THR A 172 16.82 6.09 -17.05
N PRO A 173 16.07 5.02 -16.71
CA PRO A 173 16.63 3.73 -16.40
C PRO A 173 17.21 3.08 -17.66
N PRO A 174 18.38 2.43 -17.58
CA PRO A 174 19.03 1.83 -18.74
C PRO A 174 18.33 0.55 -19.24
N LYS A 175 17.44 -0.04 -18.44
CA LYS A 175 16.66 -1.25 -18.77
C LYS A 175 15.33 -1.29 -17.98
N PRO A 176 14.34 -2.07 -18.45
CA PRO A 176 13.03 -2.22 -17.79
C PRO A 176 13.06 -2.61 -16.30
N ASP A 177 14.09 -3.34 -15.87
CA ASP A 177 14.30 -3.73 -14.48
C ASP A 177 15.60 -3.07 -13.96
N SER A 178 15.45 -1.92 -13.32
CA SER A 178 16.57 -1.05 -12.91
C SER A 178 16.31 -0.42 -11.55
N GLY A 179 17.39 -0.10 -10.85
CA GLY A 179 17.36 0.75 -9.67
C GLY A 179 18.36 1.89 -9.79
N GLY A 180 18.17 2.90 -8.96
CA GLY A 180 19.02 4.08 -8.87
C GLY A 180 18.91 4.76 -7.52
N THR A 181 19.81 5.73 -7.31
CA THR A 181 19.86 6.55 -6.11
C THR A 181 19.90 8.01 -6.50
N PHE A 182 18.99 8.81 -5.96
CA PHE A 182 19.12 10.27 -5.91
C PHE A 182 19.70 10.68 -4.56
N THR A 183 20.47 11.75 -4.51
CA THR A 183 21.10 12.22 -3.27
C THR A 183 20.67 13.66 -3.03
N LEU A 184 20.02 13.90 -1.89
CA LEU A 184 19.70 15.24 -1.42
C LEU A 184 20.70 15.62 -0.32
N SER A 185 21.56 16.59 -0.61
CA SER A 185 22.54 17.09 0.35
C SER A 185 21.91 18.02 1.38
N LYS A 186 22.45 18.03 2.59
CA LYS A 186 21.99 18.94 3.66
C LYS A 186 22.08 20.41 3.19
N PRO A 187 21.00 21.21 3.34
CA PRO A 187 21.05 22.66 3.15
C PRO A 187 22.07 23.35 4.09
N GLU A 188 22.49 24.57 3.75
CA GLU A 188 23.47 25.32 4.57
C GLU A 188 23.01 25.50 6.02
N GLU A 189 21.73 25.83 6.22
CA GLU A 189 21.12 26.02 7.55
C GLU A 189 20.77 24.69 8.26
N GLY A 190 21.06 23.56 7.63
CA GLY A 190 20.60 22.25 8.07
C GLY A 190 19.20 21.93 7.58
N TRP A 191 18.71 20.74 7.92
CA TRP A 191 17.34 20.38 7.62
C TRP A 191 16.38 20.98 8.64
N SER A 192 15.34 21.65 8.16
CA SER A 192 14.26 22.09 9.04
C SER A 192 13.52 20.87 9.64
N PRO A 193 13.22 20.87 10.94
CA PRO A 193 12.40 19.80 11.51
C PRO A 193 10.98 19.81 10.96
N GLY A 194 10.44 18.64 10.63
CA GLY A 194 9.10 18.53 10.06
C GLY A 194 8.82 17.22 9.34
N SER A 195 7.69 17.19 8.64
CA SER A 195 7.27 16.09 7.79
C SER A 195 7.58 16.41 6.33
N TYR A 196 8.17 15.43 5.66
CA TYR A 196 8.60 15.51 4.27
C TYR A 196 8.05 14.34 3.49
N ARG A 197 7.90 14.53 2.18
CA ARG A 197 7.60 13.43 1.27
C ARG A 197 8.36 13.56 -0.04
N ILE A 198 8.46 12.44 -0.74
CA ILE A 198 8.97 12.36 -2.10
C ILE A 198 7.89 11.71 -2.93
N GLU A 199 7.46 12.40 -3.97
CA GLU A 199 6.51 11.88 -4.95
C GLU A 199 7.26 11.40 -6.17
N PHE A 200 7.14 10.11 -6.46
CA PHE A 200 7.70 9.51 -7.66
C PHE A 200 6.64 9.41 -8.75
N PHE A 201 7.07 9.73 -9.96
CA PHE A 201 6.30 9.58 -11.19
C PHE A 201 7.08 8.72 -12.18
N VAL A 202 6.37 7.91 -12.96
CA VAL A 202 6.92 7.15 -14.08
C VAL A 202 6.16 7.56 -15.34
N ASN A 203 6.85 8.24 -16.27
CA ASN A 203 6.23 8.86 -17.46
C ASN A 203 5.06 9.78 -17.08
N ASP A 204 5.29 10.68 -16.12
CA ASP A 204 4.29 11.60 -15.55
C ASP A 204 3.08 10.97 -14.85
N GLU A 205 3.02 9.64 -14.75
CA GLU A 205 2.01 8.95 -13.95
C GLU A 205 2.51 8.76 -12.50
N PRO A 206 1.71 9.11 -11.47
CA PRO A 206 2.09 8.87 -10.07
C PRO A 206 2.38 7.40 -9.79
N ALA A 207 3.56 7.11 -9.23
CA ALA A 207 4.05 5.75 -9.00
C ALA A 207 4.07 5.36 -7.51
N THR A 208 4.78 6.12 -6.67
CA THR A 208 4.81 5.90 -5.22
C THR A 208 5.13 7.19 -4.48
N THR A 209 4.68 7.29 -3.23
CA THR A 209 5.07 8.36 -2.32
C THR A 209 5.89 7.77 -1.17
N VAL A 210 7.02 8.39 -0.85
CA VAL A 210 7.84 8.05 0.33
C VAL A 210 7.71 9.18 1.34
N LYS A 211 7.22 8.88 2.54
CA LYS A 211 7.11 9.85 3.63
C LYS A 211 8.22 9.63 4.66
N PHE A 212 8.77 10.71 5.18
CA PHE A 212 9.77 10.66 6.24
C PHE A 212 9.69 11.92 7.12
N LYS A 213 10.32 11.86 8.29
CA LYS A 213 10.37 12.95 9.26
C LYS A 213 11.81 13.35 9.55
N ILE A 214 11.99 14.64 9.81
CA ILE A 214 13.24 15.19 10.30
C ILE A 214 12.99 15.74 11.71
N SER A 215 13.78 15.28 12.67
CA SER A 215 13.82 15.78 14.04
C SER A 215 15.09 16.59 14.28
N LYS A 216 15.15 17.32 15.40
CA LYS A 216 16.43 17.84 15.91
C LYS A 216 17.42 16.72 16.23
#